data_AF-A0A533YGX3-F1
#
_entry.id   AF-A0A533YGX3-F1
#
_cell.length_a   1.000
_cell.length_b   1.000
_cell.length_c   1.000
_cell.angle_alpha   90.00
_cell.angle_beta   90.00
_cell.angle_gamma   90.00
#
_symmetry.space_group_name_H-M   'P 1'
#
loop_
_entity.id
_entity.type
_entity.pdbx_description
1 polymer ?
#
loop_
_entity_poly.entity_id
_entity_poly.type
_entity_poly.pdbx_seq_one_letter_code
_entity_poly.pdbx_strand_id
1 'polypeptide(L)'
;MKRDGFVSVVLSQGSTLQKISVPDITGKSLTEAKTLLAASGLKLGNITYIPSLELLPNTVVEQFPRKGELVANGQAVDVFVVQGGEKNREIIEY
;
A
#
# COMPACT_ATOMS: atom_id res chain seq x y z
N MET A 1 1.82 32.79 5.18
CA MET A 1 0.91 31.63 5.33
C MET A 1 1.03 30.83 4.04
N LYS A 2 1.46 29.57 3.94
CA LYS A 2 1.50 28.41 4.85
C LYS A 2 2.87 27.74 4.75
N ARG A 3 3.43 27.31 5.88
CA ARG A 3 4.50 26.31 5.94
C ARG A 3 3.79 24.96 5.93
N ASP A 4 3.76 24.29 4.79
CA ASP A 4 3.27 22.91 4.73
C ASP A 4 4.49 22.00 4.77
N GLY A 5 4.89 21.68 5.99
CA GLY A 5 6.08 20.90 6.27
C GLY A 5 5.78 19.42 6.13
N PHE A 6 6.32 18.80 5.08
CA PHE A 6 6.56 17.35 5.11
C PHE A 6 8.00 17.14 5.60
N VAL A 7 8.17 17.20 6.92
CA VAL A 7 9.40 16.72 7.56
C VAL A 7 9.19 15.24 7.85
N SER A 8 9.54 14.38 6.88
CA SER A 8 9.70 12.95 7.17
C SER A 8 11.05 12.76 7.86
N VAL A 9 11.06 12.90 9.19
CA VAL A 9 12.20 12.50 10.01
C VAL A 9 12.22 10.97 10.03
N VAL A 10 13.02 10.34 9.17
CA VAL A 10 13.25 8.89 9.26
C VAL A 10 14.31 8.64 10.34
N LEU A 11 13.87 8.56 11.59
CA LEU A 11 14.63 7.94 12.66
C LEU A 11 14.65 6.43 12.41
N SER A 12 15.79 5.90 11.96
CA SER A 12 16.02 4.47 12.13
C SER A 12 17.51 4.17 12.17
N GLN A 13 18.18 4.75 13.17
CA GLN A 13 19.40 4.18 13.72
C GLN A 13 19.03 2.82 14.32
N GLY A 14 19.46 1.73 13.68
CA GLY A 14 19.24 0.38 14.19
C GLY A 14 19.12 -0.65 13.09
N SER A 15 20.19 -1.44 12.99
CA SER A 15 20.26 -2.77 12.38
C SER A 15 20.42 -2.82 10.86
N THR A 16 21.52 -3.48 10.49
CA THR A 16 22.04 -3.92 9.19
C THR A 16 21.11 -4.84 8.39
N LEU A 17 19.79 -4.67 8.52
CA LEU A 17 18.77 -5.38 7.76
C LEU A 17 18.46 -4.55 6.51
N GLN A 18 18.47 -5.17 5.33
CA GLN A 18 18.13 -4.50 4.07
C GLN A 18 16.70 -3.94 4.14
N LYS A 19 16.58 -2.64 4.41
CA LYS A 19 15.30 -1.94 4.45
C LYS A 19 14.90 -1.55 3.03
N ILE A 20 13.63 -1.76 2.70
CA ILE A 20 13.02 -1.45 1.41
C ILE A 20 12.11 -0.23 1.59
N SER A 21 12.16 0.70 0.64
CA SER A 21 11.22 1.81 0.61
C SER A 21 9.86 1.34 0.13
N VAL A 22 8.80 1.66 0.88
CA VAL A 22 7.43 1.37 0.47
C VAL A 22 7.09 2.21 -0.78
N PRO A 23 6.62 1.58 -1.89
CA PRO A 23 6.22 2.30 -3.09
C PRO A 23 4.90 3.06 -2.86
N ASP A 24 4.67 4.09 -3.67
CA ASP A 24 3.39 4.78 -3.70
C ASP A 24 2.37 3.97 -4.53
N ILE A 25 1.39 3.41 -3.84
CA ILE A 25 0.27 2.66 -4.44
C ILE A 25 -1.07 3.39 -4.24
N THR A 26 -1.04 4.57 -3.62
CA THR A 26 -2.23 5.40 -3.43
C THR A 26 -2.76 5.88 -4.79
N GLY A 27 -4.07 5.77 -5.01
CA GLY A 27 -4.73 6.09 -6.28
C GLY A 27 -4.55 5.03 -7.37
N LYS A 28 -3.91 3.90 -7.08
CA LYS A 28 -3.78 2.76 -8.00
C LYS A 28 -4.86 1.72 -7.77
N SER A 29 -5.09 0.88 -8.78
CA SER A 29 -5.97 -0.27 -8.63
C SER A 29 -5.34 -1.31 -7.69
N LEU A 30 -6.15 -2.09 -6.97
CA LEU A 30 -5.63 -3.16 -6.08
C LEU A 30 -4.66 -4.11 -6.80
N THR A 31 -4.93 -4.45 -8.06
CA THR A 31 -4.06 -5.31 -8.89
C THR A 31 -2.72 -4.67 -9.21
N GLU A 32 -2.70 -3.37 -9.52
CA GLU A 32 -1.47 -2.62 -9.75
C GLU A 32 -0.67 -2.50 -8.46
N ALA A 33 -1.34 -2.20 -7.34
CA ALA A 33 -0.73 -2.12 -6.02
C ALA A 33 -0.04 -3.43 -5.64
N LYS A 34 -0.71 -4.58 -5.85
CA LYS A 34 -0.13 -5.90 -5.63
C LYS A 34 1.14 -6.13 -6.47
N THR A 35 1.11 -5.74 -7.75
CA THR A 35 2.26 -5.88 -8.66
C THR A 35 3.44 -5.01 -8.21
N LEU A 36 3.17 -3.76 -7.82
CA LEU A 36 4.19 -2.81 -7.34
C LEU A 36 4.84 -3.27 -6.03
N LEU A 37 4.04 -3.78 -5.10
CA LEU A 37 4.53 -4.34 -3.84
C LEU A 37 5.42 -5.55 -4.12
N ALA A 38 4.95 -6.50 -4.94
CA ALA A 38 5.74 -7.69 -5.30
C ALA A 38 7.05 -7.33 -6.01
N ALA A 39 7.02 -6.37 -6.94
CA ALA A 39 8.22 -5.87 -7.64
C ALA A 39 9.21 -5.21 -6.68
N SER A 40 8.72 -4.59 -5.60
CA SER A 40 9.55 -3.99 -4.56
C SER A 40 10.05 -5.02 -3.53
N GLY A 41 9.64 -6.30 -3.60
CA GLY A 41 9.96 -7.30 -2.58
C GLY A 41 9.14 -7.17 -1.30
N LEU A 42 7.98 -6.51 -1.37
CA LEU A 42 7.00 -6.36 -0.29
C LEU A 42 5.81 -7.28 -0.53
N LYS A 43 5.05 -7.54 0.53
CA LYS A 43 3.86 -8.39 0.46
C LYS A 43 2.62 -7.54 0.62
N LEU A 44 1.54 -7.93 -0.07
CA LEU A 44 0.23 -7.38 0.22
C LEU A 44 -0.22 -7.90 1.59
N GLY A 45 -0.55 -6.97 2.49
CA GLY A 45 -1.07 -7.26 3.81
C GLY A 45 -2.59 -7.36 3.81
N ASN A 46 -3.20 -6.77 4.83
CA ASN A 46 -4.64 -6.72 4.98
C ASN A 46 -5.26 -5.73 3.99
N ILE A 47 -6.36 -6.12 3.36
CA ILE A 47 -7.13 -5.27 2.46
C ILE A 47 -8.39 -4.84 3.21
N THR A 48 -8.49 -3.56 3.53
CA THR A 48 -9.67 -2.97 4.17
C THR A 48 -10.51 -2.28 3.12
N TYR A 49 -11.75 -2.74 2.95
CA TYR A 49 -12.68 -2.12 2.00
C TYR A 49 -13.44 -0.98 2.67
N ILE A 50 -13.35 0.22 2.10
CA ILE A 50 -14.05 1.42 2.58
C ILE A 50 -15.23 1.71 1.65
N PRO A 51 -16.48 1.73 2.16
CA PRO A 51 -17.63 2.11 1.35
C PRO A 51 -17.52 3.59 0.95
N SER A 52 -17.50 3.85 -0.35
CA SER A 52 -17.55 5.21 -0.88
C SER A 52 -18.29 5.23 -2.21
N LEU A 53 -19.14 6.24 -2.41
CA LEU A 53 -19.85 6.50 -3.66
C LEU A 53 -19.17 7.61 -4.49
N GLU A 54 -18.22 8.34 -3.90
CA GLU A 54 -17.53 9.46 -4.53
C GLU A 54 -16.21 9.02 -5.18
N LEU A 55 -15.60 7.95 -4.69
CA LEU A 55 -14.31 7.46 -5.13
C LEU A 55 -14.45 6.28 -6.09
N LEU A 56 -13.45 6.11 -6.94
CA LEU A 56 -13.45 5.04 -7.93
C LEU A 56 -13.40 3.66 -7.24
N PRO A 57 -14.27 2.71 -7.65
CA PRO A 57 -14.26 1.35 -7.15
C PRO A 57 -12.88 0.69 -7.33
N ASN A 58 -12.50 -0.22 -6.43
CA ASN A 58 -11.25 -0.99 -6.50
C ASN A 58 -9.94 -0.16 -6.51
N THR A 59 -10.03 1.09 -6.08
CA THR A 59 -8.90 2.01 -5.99
C THR A 59 -8.38 2.07 -4.56
N VAL A 60 -7.07 1.97 -4.40
CA VAL A 60 -6.38 2.17 -3.12
C VAL A 60 -6.48 3.64 -2.74
N VAL A 61 -7.11 3.93 -1.61
CA VAL A 61 -7.24 5.30 -1.08
C VAL A 61 -6.21 5.59 0.00
N GLU A 62 -5.74 4.55 0.67
CA GLU A 62 -4.72 4.67 1.70
C GLU A 62 -3.89 3.38 1.78
N GLN A 63 -2.66 3.51 2.25
CA GLN A 63 -1.73 2.40 2.45
C GLN A 63 -1.02 2.56 3.78
N PHE A 64 -0.66 1.43 4.40
CA PHE A 64 0.12 1.39 5.61
C PHE A 64 1.11 0.21 5.56
N PRO A 65 2.43 0.43 5.72
CA PRO A 65 3.09 1.70 6.02
C PRO A 65 3.02 2.73 4.88
N ARG A 66 3.28 4.00 5.20
CA ARG A 66 3.17 5.10 4.24
C ARG A 66 4.26 5.01 3.17
N LYS A 67 3.97 5.57 2.01
CA LYS A 67 4.96 5.68 0.92
C LYS A 67 6.25 6.34 1.41
N GLY A 68 7.39 5.80 0.99
CA GLY A 68 8.70 6.27 1.40
C GLY A 68 9.14 5.85 2.81
N GLU A 69 8.30 5.14 3.59
CA GLU A 69 8.77 4.49 4.81
C GLU A 69 9.73 3.34 4.47
N LEU A 70 10.71 3.14 5.34
CA LEU A 70 11.70 2.08 5.22
C LEU A 70 11.25 0.88 6.06
N VAL A 71 10.85 -0.19 5.38
CA VAL A 71 10.31 -1.41 5.96
C VAL A 71 11.27 -2.58 5.77
N ALA A 72 11.09 -3.67 6.50
CA ALA A 72 11.87 -4.88 6.25
C ALA A 72 11.50 -5.51 4.90
N ASN A 73 12.45 -6.17 4.23
CA ASN A 73 12.13 -7.01 3.06
C ASN A 73 11.05 -8.04 3.43
N GLY A 74 10.05 -8.20 2.55
CA GLY A 74 8.93 -9.11 2.78
C GLY A 74 7.91 -8.61 3.80
N GLN A 75 8.03 -7.38 4.30
CA GLN A 75 7.02 -6.78 5.17
C GLN A 75 5.69 -6.64 4.41
N ALA A 76 4.61 -6.87 5.14
CA ALA A 76 3.25 -6.70 4.65
C ALA A 76 2.87 -5.21 4.63
N VAL A 77 2.24 -4.78 3.55
CA VAL A 77 1.67 -3.44 3.39
C VAL A 77 0.16 -3.59 3.33
N ASP A 78 -0.51 -3.13 4.38
CA ASP A 78 -1.95 -3.03 4.47
C ASP A 78 -2.45 -1.93 3.53
N VAL A 79 -3.59 -2.16 2.91
CA VAL A 79 -4.18 -1.24 1.93
C VAL A 79 -5.65 -1.02 2.22
N PHE A 80 -6.09 0.20 2.02
CA PHE A 80 -7.48 0.60 2.11
C PHE A 80 -7.98 0.85 0.71
N VAL A 81 -8.98 0.09 0.30
CA VAL A 81 -9.50 0.08 -1.07
C VAL A 81 -10.95 0.53 -1.04
N VAL A 82 -11.36 1.35 -2.00
CA VAL A 82 -12.78 1.67 -2.15
C VAL A 82 -13.53 0.39 -2.44
N GLN A 83 -14.57 0.12 -1.65
CA GLN A 83 -15.52 -0.96 -1.89
C GLN A 83 -16.32 -0.63 -3.14
N GLY A 84 -15.70 -0.90 -4.28
CA GLY A 84 -16.36 -1.04 -5.55
C GLY A 84 -17.06 -2.37 -5.61
N GLY A 85 -18.27 -2.42 -6.14
CA GLY A 85 -18.98 -3.68 -6.30
C GLY A 85 -18.32 -4.60 -7.33
N GLU A 86 -17.18 -5.24 -7.03
CA GLU A 86 -16.59 -6.28 -7.88
C GLU A 86 -16.13 -7.50 -7.06
N LYS A 87 -17.11 -8.39 -6.86
CA LYS A 87 -17.11 -9.77 -7.35
C LYS A 87 -15.81 -10.56 -7.16
N ASN A 88 -15.76 -11.28 -6.04
CA ASN A 88 -14.89 -12.42 -5.81
C ASN A 88 -14.98 -13.46 -6.95
N ARG A 89 -13.85 -13.72 -7.63
CA ARG A 89 -13.58 -14.94 -8.41
C ARG A 89 -12.11 -15.34 -8.19
N GLU A 90 -11.87 -16.00 -7.06
CA GLU A 90 -10.83 -17.03 -6.93
C GLU A 90 -10.82 -17.92 -8.18
N ILE A 91 -9.77 -17.82 -9.00
CA ILE A 91 -9.39 -18.88 -9.94
C ILE A 91 -8.51 -19.84 -9.17
N ILE A 92 -9.13 -20.91 -8.69
CA ILE A 92 -8.43 -22.11 -8.24
C ILE A 92 -8.16 -22.90 -9.53
N GLU A 93 -6.92 -22.89 -10.01
CA GLU A 93 -6.51 -23.85 -11.05
C GLU A 93 -6.44 -25.25 -10.43
N TYR A 94 -7.07 -26.23 -11.10
CA TYR A 94 -7.13 -27.65 -10.74
C TYR A 94 -5.92 -28.42 -11.27
#